data_AF-A0A7W8IL74-F1
#
_entry.id   AF-A0A7W8IL74-F1
#
_cell.length_a   1.000
_cell.length_b   1.000
_cell.length_c   1.000
_cell.angle_alpha   90.00
_cell.angle_beta   90.00
_cell.angle_gamma   90.00
#
_symmetry.space_group_name_H-M   'P 1'
#
loop_
_entity.id
_entity.type
_entity.pdbx_description
1 polymer ?
#
loop_
_entity_poly.entity_id
_entity_poly.type
_entity_poly.pdbx_seq_one_letter_code
_entity_poly.pdbx_strand_id
1 'polypeptide(L)'
;MTKKIPQRNFNDVLGLLGGQRFDVAPAQEGAKRTPNAVQVRKYGCAAEIAAAPDGTVEILARPGWLLNGEIARVLDRGYQKFLKTSKLEIPASADHLRAIHEFTEELNEAIGATSLYNQALGTTSNVYHYDRVKGRD
;
A
#
# COMPACT_ATOMS: atom_id res chain seq x y z
N MET A 1 -18.82 16.48 -0.27
CA MET A 1 -18.11 17.08 0.89
C MET A 1 -17.08 16.06 1.36
N THR A 2 -15.80 16.38 1.30
CA THR A 2 -14.72 15.49 1.75
C THR A 2 -14.82 15.35 3.27
N LYS A 3 -15.23 14.18 3.76
CA LYS A 3 -15.31 13.90 5.19
C LYS A 3 -13.88 13.89 5.73
N LYS A 4 -13.46 14.96 6.43
CA LYS A 4 -12.17 15.00 7.12
C LYS A 4 -12.24 14.03 8.29
N ILE A 5 -11.62 12.86 8.14
CA ILE A 5 -11.44 11.92 9.24
C ILE A 5 -10.32 12.51 10.12
N PRO A 6 -10.52 12.68 11.43
CA PRO A 6 -9.46 13.15 12.31
C PRO A 6 -8.29 12.16 12.27
N GLN A 7 -7.07 12.67 12.10
CA GLN A 7 -5.87 11.85 12.13
C GLN A 7 -5.73 11.22 13.52
N ARG A 8 -5.61 9.89 13.55
CA ARG A 8 -5.55 9.10 14.78
C ARG A 8 -4.10 8.87 15.19
N ASN A 9 -3.87 8.73 16.49
CA ASN A 9 -2.56 8.34 17.00
C ASN A 9 -2.23 6.90 16.55
N PHE A 10 -0.95 6.61 16.31
CA PHE A 10 -0.45 5.32 15.87
C PHE A 10 -0.98 4.13 16.68
N ASN A 11 -1.01 4.21 18.02
CA ASN A 11 -1.49 3.11 18.86
C ASN A 11 -2.99 2.84 18.68
N ASP A 12 -3.81 3.88 18.51
CA ASP A 12 -5.24 3.74 18.26
C ASP A 12 -5.50 3.08 16.90
N VAL A 13 -4.66 3.42 15.90
CA VAL A 13 -4.69 2.78 14.58
C VAL A 13 -4.36 1.30 14.70
N LEU A 14 -3.34 0.89 15.46
CA LEU A 14 -3.02 -0.52 15.62
C LEU A 14 -4.17 -1.31 16.26
N GLY A 15 -4.85 -0.73 17.26
CA GLY A 15 -6.04 -1.32 17.86
C GLY A 15 -7.19 -1.48 16.85
N LEU A 16 -7.44 -0.45 16.05
CA LEU A 16 -8.47 -0.47 15.00
C LEU A 16 -8.18 -1.52 13.92
N LEU A 17 -6.94 -1.57 13.43
CA LEU A 17 -6.49 -2.54 12.43
C LEU A 17 -6.64 -3.98 12.94
N GLY A 18 -6.29 -4.23 14.21
CA GLY A 18 -6.54 -5.52 14.86
C GLY A 18 -8.03 -5.88 14.88
N GLY A 19 -8.91 -4.93 15.22
CA GLY A 19 -10.36 -5.12 15.16
C GLY A 19 -10.90 -5.37 13.74
N GLN A 20 -10.27 -4.79 12.73
CA GLN A 20 -10.57 -4.99 11.30
C GLN A 20 -9.92 -6.26 10.71
N ARG A 21 -9.28 -7.09 11.55
CA ARG A 21 -8.63 -8.36 11.17
C ARG A 21 -7.43 -8.19 10.24
N PHE A 22 -6.66 -7.11 10.41
CA PHE A 22 -5.30 -7.06 9.88
C PHE A 22 -4.39 -7.88 10.79
N ASP A 23 -3.51 -8.67 10.18
CA ASP A 23 -2.37 -9.24 10.90
C ASP A 23 -1.32 -8.14 11.10
N VAL A 24 -0.83 -7.98 12.32
CA VAL A 24 0.21 -7.01 12.67
C VAL A 24 1.45 -7.77 13.14
N ALA A 25 2.59 -7.53 12.50
CA ALA A 25 3.87 -8.15 12.82
C ALA A 25 5.00 -7.11 12.77
N PRO A 26 6.19 -7.39 13.35
CA PRO A 26 7.35 -6.54 13.14
C PRO A 26 7.65 -6.34 11.64
N ALA A 27 8.08 -5.14 11.26
CA ALA A 27 8.45 -4.85 9.87
C ALA A 27 9.53 -5.81 9.35
N GLN A 28 9.47 -6.14 8.05
CA GLN A 28 10.31 -7.16 7.42
C GLN A 28 11.33 -6.54 6.46
N GLU A 29 10.87 -5.63 5.59
CA GLU A 29 11.63 -5.01 4.51
C GLU A 29 12.63 -3.96 5.05
N GLY A 30 13.14 -3.09 4.17
CA GLY A 30 14.02 -1.97 4.52
C GLY A 30 13.54 -1.08 5.68
N ALA A 31 12.25 -1.14 6.06
CA ALA A 31 11.69 -0.44 7.22
C ALA A 31 12.12 -1.01 8.59
N LYS A 32 12.78 -2.18 8.65
CA LYS A 32 13.36 -2.72 9.91
C LYS A 32 14.27 -1.73 10.65
N ARG A 33 14.83 -0.76 9.94
CA ARG A 33 15.71 0.28 10.51
C ARG A 33 14.94 1.34 11.28
N THR A 34 13.63 1.45 11.08
CA THR A 34 12.76 2.37 11.81
C THR A 34 12.28 1.70 13.11
N PRO A 35 12.56 2.29 14.29
CA PRO A 35 12.11 1.73 15.55
C PRO A 35 10.59 1.55 15.60
N ASN A 36 10.13 0.43 16.15
CA ASN A 36 8.71 0.08 16.31
C ASN A 36 7.90 0.07 15.00
N ALA A 37 8.56 0.00 13.84
CA ALA A 37 7.87 -0.20 12.58
C ALA A 37 7.19 -1.58 12.55
N VAL A 38 5.96 -1.60 12.03
CA VAL A 38 5.16 -2.81 11.90
C VAL A 38 4.76 -3.03 10.46
N GLN A 39 4.67 -4.29 10.07
CA GLN A 39 4.01 -4.71 8.84
C GLN A 39 2.57 -5.10 9.16
N VAL A 40 1.64 -4.51 8.42
CA VAL A 40 0.21 -4.81 8.48
C VAL A 40 -0.18 -5.60 7.24
N ARG A 41 -0.95 -6.68 7.40
CA ARG A 41 -1.27 -7.61 6.30
C ARG A 41 -2.75 -7.97 6.31
N LYS A 42 -3.33 -8.07 5.11
CA LYS A 42 -4.69 -8.57 4.88
C LYS A 42 -4.87 -8.84 3.39
N TYR A 43 -5.76 -9.77 3.01
CA TYR A 43 -6.08 -10.10 1.61
C TYR A 43 -4.87 -10.50 0.72
N GLY A 44 -3.79 -11.00 1.30
CA GLY A 44 -2.54 -11.25 0.57
C GLY A 44 -1.72 -9.99 0.26
N CYS A 45 -2.17 -8.82 0.71
CA CYS A 45 -1.47 -7.55 0.63
C CYS A 45 -0.76 -7.21 1.95
N ALA A 46 0.17 -6.27 1.87
CA ALA A 46 0.86 -5.72 3.02
C ALA A 46 1.23 -4.24 2.81
N ALA A 47 1.45 -3.56 3.93
CA ALA A 47 2.10 -2.26 4.03
C ALA A 47 2.97 -2.24 5.28
N GLU A 48 3.94 -1.33 5.34
CA GLU A 48 4.73 -1.09 6.55
C GLU A 48 4.49 0.33 7.04
N ILE A 49 4.23 0.46 8.33
CA ILE A 49 3.86 1.71 8.98
C ILE A 49 4.65 1.91 10.27
N ALA A 50 4.85 3.16 10.67
CA ALA A 50 5.43 3.53 11.94
C ALA A 50 4.76 4.79 12.50
N ALA A 51 5.06 5.11 13.77
CA ALA A 51 4.69 6.39 14.34
C ALA A 51 5.58 7.49 13.76
N ALA A 52 4.97 8.54 13.22
CA ALA A 52 5.64 9.78 12.88
C ALA A 52 6.02 10.57 14.15
N PRO A 53 6.94 11.55 14.07
CA PRO A 53 7.33 12.38 15.22
C PRO A 53 6.17 13.14 15.89
N ASP A 54 5.09 13.42 15.16
CA ASP A 54 3.88 14.08 15.65
C ASP A 54 2.83 13.09 16.21
N GLY A 55 3.16 11.79 16.26
CA GLY A 55 2.29 10.72 16.75
C GLY A 55 1.30 10.17 15.71
N THR A 56 1.26 10.74 14.50
CA THR A 56 0.44 10.21 13.39
C THR A 56 1.08 8.97 12.78
N VAL A 57 0.40 8.36 11.79
CA VAL A 57 0.93 7.19 11.08
C VAL A 57 1.73 7.63 9.85
N GLU A 58 2.98 7.20 9.78
CA GLU A 58 3.80 7.28 8.58
C GLU A 58 3.78 5.94 7.83
N ILE A 59 3.56 5.98 6.51
CA ILE A 59 3.67 4.80 5.64
C ILE A 59 5.12 4.68 5.15
N LEU A 60 5.84 3.68 5.64
CA LEU A 60 7.22 3.36 5.25
C LEU A 60 7.29 2.54 3.96
N ALA A 61 6.36 1.59 3.80
CA ALA A 61 6.17 0.84 2.57
C ALA A 61 4.70 0.89 2.15
N ARG A 62 4.45 1.38 0.93
CA ARG A 62 3.10 1.54 0.40
C ARG A 62 2.37 0.19 0.27
N PRO A 63 1.03 0.18 0.36
CA PRO A 63 0.23 -0.97 0.04
C PRO A 63 0.64 -1.67 -1.26
N GLY A 64 0.75 -2.99 -1.20
CA GLY A 64 1.06 -3.82 -2.35
C GLY A 64 0.79 -5.29 -2.08
N TRP A 65 0.77 -6.10 -3.14
CA TRP A 65 0.65 -7.56 -3.01
C TRP A 65 1.92 -8.14 -2.40
N LEU A 66 1.78 -9.04 -1.42
CA LEU A 66 2.92 -9.69 -0.80
C LEU A 66 3.38 -10.86 -1.68
N LEU A 67 4.39 -10.61 -2.50
CA LEU A 67 4.94 -11.58 -3.44
C LEU A 67 6.28 -12.11 -2.92
N ASN A 68 6.31 -13.40 -2.54
CA ASN A 68 7.51 -14.06 -2.02
C ASN A 68 8.17 -13.31 -0.85
N GLY A 69 7.35 -12.76 0.06
CA GLY A 69 7.80 -12.02 1.24
C GLY A 69 8.15 -10.54 1.01
N GLU A 70 8.11 -10.06 -0.23
CA GLU A 70 8.37 -8.66 -0.60
C GLU A 70 7.06 -7.96 -1.00
N ILE A 71 6.90 -6.69 -0.61
CA ILE A 71 5.72 -5.90 -0.99
C ILE A 71 5.89 -5.41 -2.43
N ALA A 72 5.13 -6.00 -3.35
CA ALA A 72 5.25 -5.71 -4.77
C ALA A 72 4.64 -4.35 -5.13
N ARG A 73 5.30 -3.63 -6.05
CA ARG A 73 4.76 -2.43 -6.69
C ARG A 73 3.91 -2.80 -7.90
N VAL A 74 2.81 -2.08 -8.12
CA VAL A 74 2.03 -2.13 -9.35
C VAL A 74 2.73 -1.30 -10.42
N LEU A 75 3.27 -1.97 -11.44
CA LEU A 75 3.87 -1.39 -12.62
C LEU A 75 2.89 -1.43 -13.78
N ASP A 76 2.62 -0.30 -14.40
CA ASP A 76 1.82 -0.19 -15.61
C ASP A 76 2.72 -0.11 -16.84
N ARG A 77 2.56 -1.03 -17.79
CA ARG A 77 3.27 -1.02 -19.09
C ARG A 77 2.39 -0.52 -20.24
N GLY A 78 1.23 0.04 -19.97
CA GLY A 78 0.27 0.58 -20.95
C GLY A 78 -0.68 -0.46 -21.54
N TYR A 79 -0.23 -1.70 -21.72
CA TYR A 79 -1.09 -2.80 -22.19
C TYR A 79 -1.56 -3.74 -21.07
N GLN A 80 -0.87 -3.74 -19.93
CA GLN A 80 -1.11 -4.63 -18.79
C GLN A 80 -0.42 -4.08 -17.54
N LYS A 81 -0.95 -4.40 -16.36
CA LYS A 81 -0.31 -4.14 -15.07
C LYS A 81 0.46 -5.36 -14.57
N PHE A 82 1.57 -5.12 -13.89
CA PHE A 82 2.49 -6.12 -13.34
C PHE A 82 2.71 -5.87 -11.85
N LEU A 83 2.92 -6.94 -11.11
CA LEU A 83 3.44 -6.88 -9.75
C LEU A 83 4.95 -7.07 -9.83
N LYS A 84 5.71 -6.08 -9.35
CA LYS A 84 7.17 -6.06 -9.42
C LYS A 84 7.77 -5.98 -8.02
N THR A 85 8.66 -6.92 -7.70
CA THR A 85 9.56 -6.91 -6.54
C THR A 85 11.01 -6.74 -7.00
N SER A 86 11.98 -6.89 -6.09
CA SER A 86 13.40 -6.82 -6.46
C SER A 86 13.85 -7.99 -7.34
N LYS A 87 13.16 -9.15 -7.23
CA LYS A 87 13.55 -10.41 -7.88
C LYS A 87 12.57 -10.90 -8.93
N LEU A 88 11.30 -10.49 -8.85
CA LEU A 88 10.23 -11.04 -9.66
C LEU A 88 9.37 -9.96 -10.29
N GLU A 89 8.87 -10.26 -11.47
CA GLU A 89 7.84 -9.49 -12.15
C GLU A 89 6.82 -10.47 -12.73
N ILE A 90 5.57 -10.37 -12.29
CA ILE A 90 4.47 -11.22 -12.75
C ILE A 90 3.29 -10.36 -13.22
N PRO A 91 2.48 -10.80 -14.19
CA PRO A 91 1.26 -10.07 -14.55
C PRO A 91 0.32 -9.95 -13.34
N ALA A 92 -0.23 -8.76 -13.12
CA ALA A 92 -1.23 -8.52 -12.10
C ALA A 92 -2.60 -9.00 -12.61
N SER A 93 -3.23 -9.95 -11.92
CA SER A 93 -4.60 -10.36 -12.19
C SER A 93 -5.59 -9.31 -11.67
N ALA A 94 -6.86 -9.41 -12.11
CA ALA A 94 -7.92 -8.56 -11.58
C ALA A 94 -8.11 -8.72 -10.06
N ASP A 95 -7.97 -9.95 -9.55
CA ASP A 95 -8.11 -10.22 -8.12
C ASP A 95 -6.96 -9.63 -7.30
N HIS A 96 -5.72 -9.64 -7.83
CA HIS A 96 -4.61 -8.91 -7.19
C HIS A 96 -4.92 -7.42 -7.06
N LEU A 97 -5.39 -6.80 -8.14
CA LEU A 97 -5.68 -5.36 -8.15
C LEU A 97 -6.85 -5.02 -7.22
N ARG A 98 -7.89 -5.86 -7.16
CA ARG A 98 -9.03 -5.69 -6.24
C ARG A 98 -8.58 -5.80 -4.79
N ALA A 99 -7.77 -6.80 -4.46
CA ALA A 99 -7.23 -6.98 -3.12
C ALA A 99 -6.37 -5.80 -2.67
N ILE A 100 -5.49 -5.30 -3.55
CA ILE A 100 -4.66 -4.11 -3.26
C ILE A 100 -5.55 -2.89 -3.01
N HIS A 101 -6.58 -2.70 -3.83
CA HIS A 101 -7.49 -1.57 -3.69
C HIS A 101 -8.27 -1.63 -2.38
N GLU A 102 -8.90 -2.77 -2.08
CA GLU A 102 -9.68 -2.97 -0.84
C GLU A 102 -8.81 -2.80 0.41
N PHE A 103 -7.62 -3.42 0.42
CA PHE A 103 -6.63 -3.23 1.48
C PHE A 103 -6.24 -1.76 1.66
N THR A 104 -6.03 -1.03 0.55
CA THR A 104 -5.61 0.37 0.59
C THR A 104 -6.70 1.27 1.16
N GLU A 105 -7.97 1.05 0.78
CA GLU A 105 -9.08 1.85 1.29
C GLU A 105 -9.32 1.61 2.79
N GLU A 106 -9.30 0.34 3.23
CA GLU A 106 -9.43 0.02 4.67
C GLU A 106 -8.28 0.64 5.48
N LEU A 107 -7.03 0.54 4.99
CA LEU A 107 -5.88 1.14 5.67
C LEU A 107 -5.99 2.67 5.70
N ASN A 108 -6.37 3.30 4.59
CA ASN A 108 -6.54 4.75 4.51
C ASN A 108 -7.62 5.24 5.47
N GLU A 109 -8.75 4.54 5.57
CA GLU A 109 -9.80 4.84 6.53
C GLU A 109 -9.30 4.71 7.98
N ALA A 110 -8.52 3.67 8.25
CA ALA A 110 -7.96 3.41 9.58
C ALA A 110 -7.00 4.51 10.03
N ILE A 111 -6.08 4.95 9.15
CA ILE A 111 -5.11 6.01 9.46
C ILE A 111 -5.69 7.42 9.35
N GLY A 112 -6.92 7.57 8.85
CA GLY A 112 -7.54 8.87 8.60
C GLY A 112 -6.88 9.63 7.45
N ALA A 113 -6.45 8.91 6.41
CA ALA A 113 -5.93 9.51 5.19
C ALA A 113 -7.05 10.18 4.39
N THR A 114 -6.66 11.14 3.55
CA THR A 114 -7.61 11.79 2.64
C THR A 114 -7.97 10.82 1.52
N SER A 115 -9.26 10.50 1.36
CA SER A 115 -9.75 9.76 0.21
C SER A 115 -9.68 10.63 -1.05
N LEU A 116 -8.86 10.21 -2.02
CA LEU A 116 -8.71 10.87 -3.31
C LEU A 116 -9.46 10.06 -4.37
N TYR A 117 -10.29 10.73 -5.17
CA TYR A 117 -11.19 10.08 -6.13
C TYR A 117 -10.52 8.99 -6.98
N ASN A 118 -9.39 9.28 -7.62
CA ASN A 118 -8.71 8.30 -8.49
C ASN A 118 -8.06 7.13 -7.72
N GLN A 119 -7.63 7.35 -6.47
CA GLN A 119 -7.07 6.28 -5.64
C GLN A 119 -8.20 5.37 -5.14
N ALA A 120 -9.33 5.97 -4.75
CA ALA A 120 -10.54 5.28 -4.33
C ALA A 120 -11.25 4.52 -5.46
N LEU A 121 -10.91 4.77 -6.73
CA LEU A 121 -11.37 3.95 -7.87
C LEU A 121 -10.41 2.79 -8.21
N GLY A 122 -9.26 2.68 -7.53
CA GLY A 122 -8.24 1.66 -7.83
C GLY A 122 -7.56 1.85 -9.20
N THR A 123 -7.60 3.05 -9.78
CA THR A 123 -7.09 3.30 -11.14
C THR A 123 -5.61 3.65 -11.17
N THR A 124 -4.96 3.82 -10.02
CA THR A 124 -3.56 4.26 -9.94
C THR A 124 -2.58 3.10 -9.87
N SER A 125 -1.45 3.24 -10.55
CA SER A 125 -0.28 2.37 -10.43
C SER A 125 0.86 3.08 -9.68
N ASN A 126 1.78 2.32 -9.09
CA ASN A 126 2.95 2.91 -8.41
C ASN A 126 3.97 3.47 -9.41
N VAL A 127 4.10 2.82 -10.56
CA VAL A 127 5.06 3.18 -11.62
C VAL A 127 4.37 3.03 -12.96
N TYR A 128 4.59 3.98 -13.86
CA TYR A 128 4.16 3.91 -15.25
C TYR A 128 5.41 3.86 -16.14
N HIS A 129 5.56 2.79 -16.91
CA HIS A 129 6.69 2.59 -17.81
C HIS A 129 6.18 2.15 -19.17
N TYR A 130 5.81 3.14 -19.98
CA TYR A 130 5.31 2.92 -21.33
C TYR A 130 6.46 2.71 -22.29
N ASP A 131 6.31 1.75 -23.20
CA ASP A 131 7.20 1.62 -24.34
C ASP A 131 6.93 2.80 -25.29
N ARG A 132 7.78 3.82 -25.21
CA ARG A 132 7.69 4.98 -26.11
C ARG A 132 8.46 4.65 -27.37
N VAL A 133 7.81 4.82 -28.52
CA VAL A 133 8.47 4.73 -29.82
C VAL A 133 9.63 5.74 -29.86
N LYS A 134 10.85 5.23 -30.04
CA LYS A 134 12.05 6.06 -30.18
C LYS A 134 11.91 6.99 -31.40
N GLY A 135 12.13 8.29 -31.21
CA GLY A 135 12.19 9.27 -32.31
C GLY A 135 10.87 9.98 -32.68
N ARG A 136 9.89 10.03 -31.76
CA ARG A 136 8.75 10.94 -31.86
C ARG A 136 8.90 12.06 -30.83
N ASP A 137 9.56 13.14 -31.23
CA ASP A 137 9.33 14.50 -30.73
C ASP A 137 8.43 15.24 -31.72
#